data_AF-A0A1G1K0B2-F1
#
_entry.id   AF-A0A1G1K0B2-F1
#
_cell.length_a   1.000
_cell.length_b   1.000
_cell.length_c   1.000
_cell.angle_alpha   90.00
_cell.angle_beta   90.00
_cell.angle_gamma   90.00
#
_symmetry.space_group_name_H-M   'P 1'
#
loop_
_entity.id
_entity.type
_entity.pdbx_description
1 polymer ?
#
loop_
_entity_poly.entity_id
_entity_poly.type
_entity_poly.pdbx_seq_one_letter_code
_entity_poly.pdbx_strand_id
1 'polypeptide(L)'
;MKTEDVVPQPDRREFLRKLPRHFLEKFGAVAREGILAFSSRTEEIGLPRDLVAQVEVSRCLAWSGLICQQCYLACPKREQAIEMRDQKPIITVSICDGCAMCVSACETVNDLPAIRMVSRVPASIVNAAEKEVTS
;
A
#
# COMPACT_ATOMS: atom_id res chain seq x y z
N MET A 1 38.84 3.40 13.04
CA MET A 1 37.62 4.21 12.87
C MET A 1 37.19 4.06 11.42
N LYS A 2 36.14 3.29 11.13
CA LYS A 2 35.69 3.03 9.75
C LYS A 2 34.88 4.23 9.28
N THR A 3 35.33 4.90 8.23
CA THR A 3 34.56 5.90 7.51
C THR A 3 33.51 5.18 6.68
N GLU A 4 32.24 5.49 6.90
CA GLU A 4 31.13 4.96 6.14
C GLU A 4 31.11 5.65 4.77
N ASP A 5 31.28 4.87 3.70
CA ASP A 5 31.16 5.35 2.33
C ASP A 5 29.69 5.71 2.07
N VAL A 6 29.38 7.01 2.12
CA VAL A 6 28.07 7.54 1.71
C VAL A 6 27.94 7.36 0.20
N VAL A 7 27.16 6.36 -0.23
CA VAL A 7 26.81 6.18 -1.64
C VAL A 7 25.88 7.33 -2.07
N PRO A 8 26.27 8.21 -3.01
CA PRO A 8 25.42 9.30 -3.46
C PRO A 8 24.19 8.74 -4.17
N GLN A 9 23.00 9.04 -3.64
CA GLN A 9 21.73 8.72 -4.28
C GLN A 9 21.60 9.58 -5.56
N PRO A 10 21.43 8.98 -6.75
CA PRO A 10 21.39 9.75 -7.99
C PRO A 10 20.15 10.65 -8.03
N ASP A 11 20.34 11.93 -8.34
CA ASP A 11 19.25 12.88 -8.57
C ASP A 11 18.40 12.40 -9.75
N ARG A 12 17.15 12.01 -9.45
CA ARG A 12 16.14 11.57 -10.42
C ARG A 12 16.04 12.52 -11.61
N ARG A 13 16.19 13.82 -11.38
CA ARG A 13 16.07 14.86 -12.41
C ARG A 13 17.26 14.85 -13.37
N GLU A 14 18.46 14.53 -12.89
CA GLU A 14 19.65 14.39 -13.71
C GLU A 14 19.61 13.12 -14.57
N PHE A 15 19.12 12.01 -14.00
CA PHE A 15 18.93 10.76 -14.73
C PHE A 15 17.95 10.92 -15.90
N LEU A 16 16.82 11.57 -15.66
CA LEU A 16 15.81 11.82 -16.69
C LEU A 16 16.32 12.71 -17.83
N ARG A 17 17.29 13.60 -17.57
CA ARG A 17 17.91 14.45 -18.61
C ARG A 17 18.88 13.68 -19.51
N LYS A 18 19.44 12.56 -19.04
CA LYS A 18 20.38 11.72 -19.79
C LYS A 18 19.69 10.61 -20.59
N LEU A 19 18.36 10.50 -20.52
CA LEU A 19 17.62 9.51 -21.28
C LEU A 19 17.59 9.88 -22.78
N PRO A 20 18.00 8.98 -23.69
CA PRO A 20 17.96 9.27 -25.11
C PRO A 20 16.51 9.34 -25.63
N ARG A 21 16.23 10.30 -26.53
CA ARG A 21 14.86 10.65 -26.99
C ARG A 21 14.03 9.47 -27.51
N HIS A 22 14.65 8.47 -28.14
CA HIS A 22 13.96 7.28 -28.64
C HIS A 22 13.32 6.42 -27.53
N PHE A 23 13.75 6.59 -26.27
CA PHE A 23 13.17 5.90 -25.12
C PHE A 23 11.90 6.58 -24.61
N LEU A 24 11.74 7.90 -24.84
CA LEU A 24 10.49 8.62 -24.56
C LEU A 24 9.37 8.24 -25.53
N GLU A 25 9.71 7.88 -26.78
CA GLU A 25 8.70 7.54 -27.80
C GLU A 25 7.97 6.22 -27.52
N LYS A 26 8.56 5.31 -26.72
CA LYS A 26 7.86 4.11 -26.22
C LYS A 26 6.88 4.39 -25.07
N PHE A 27 7.03 5.51 -24.36
CA PHE A 27 6.06 5.97 -23.35
C PHE A 27 5.09 7.03 -23.91
N GLY A 28 5.40 7.64 -25.05
CA GLY A 28 4.65 8.74 -25.67
C GLY A 28 3.46 8.34 -26.54
N ALA A 29 3.18 7.05 -26.73
CA ALA A 29 2.02 6.56 -27.48
C ALA A 29 0.69 6.58 -26.68
N VAL A 30 0.66 7.18 -25.49
CA VAL A 30 -0.57 7.42 -24.71
C VAL A 30 -0.73 8.91 -24.36
N ALA A 31 -0.24 9.81 -25.22
CA ALA A 31 -0.22 11.25 -24.92
C ALA A 31 -0.83 12.16 -26.00
N ARG A 32 -1.60 11.63 -26.97
CA ARG A 32 -2.21 12.48 -28.02
C ARG A 32 -3.73 12.38 -28.21
N GLU A 33 -4.42 11.50 -27.50
CA GLU A 33 -5.91 11.51 -27.44
C GLU A 33 -6.47 11.76 -26.03
N GLY A 34 -5.61 11.87 -25.00
CA GLY A 34 -6.06 12.04 -23.60
C GLY A 34 -6.08 13.48 -23.06
N ILE A 35 -5.60 14.48 -23.81
CA ILE A 35 -5.43 15.85 -23.31
C ILE A 35 -6.77 16.63 -23.21
N LEU A 36 -7.86 16.11 -23.78
CA LEU A 36 -9.19 16.75 -23.74
C LEU A 36 -10.25 15.96 -22.94
N ALA A 37 -9.85 15.02 -22.07
CA ALA A 37 -10.78 14.35 -21.16
C ALA A 37 -10.40 14.45 -19.67
N PHE A 38 -9.49 15.35 -19.29
CA PHE A 38 -9.24 15.69 -17.88
C PHE A 38 -9.96 16.98 -17.48
N SER A 39 -11.22 17.08 -17.91
CA SER A 39 -12.20 18.00 -17.33
C SER A 39 -13.39 17.17 -16.92
N SER A 40 -13.33 16.65 -15.70
CA SER A 40 -14.54 16.28 -14.96
C SER A 40 -14.19 16.20 -13.49
N ARG A 41 -14.73 17.15 -12.73
CA ARG A 41 -15.04 17.08 -11.30
C ARG A 41 -14.66 15.73 -10.69
N THR A 42 -13.56 15.68 -9.94
CA THR A 42 -13.64 14.89 -8.72
C THR A 42 -14.56 15.68 -7.82
N GLU A 43 -15.87 15.42 -7.94
CA GLU A 43 -16.67 15.31 -6.74
C GLU A 43 -15.78 14.53 -5.76
N GLU A 44 -15.39 15.13 -4.65
CA GLU A 44 -14.73 14.39 -3.59
C GLU A 44 -15.75 13.40 -3.02
N ILE A 45 -16.07 12.35 -3.78
CA ILE A 45 -16.37 11.06 -3.19
C ILE A 45 -15.02 10.59 -2.69
N GLY A 46 -14.57 11.19 -1.58
CA GLY A 46 -13.48 10.66 -0.81
C GLY A 46 -13.88 9.23 -0.52
N LEU A 47 -13.29 8.27 -1.23
CA LEU A 47 -13.39 6.87 -0.84
C LEU A 47 -13.04 6.90 0.65
N PRO A 48 -13.97 6.54 1.52
CA PRO A 48 -13.74 6.75 2.91
C PRO A 48 -12.52 5.90 3.26
N ARG A 49 -11.63 6.45 4.10
CA ARG A 49 -10.43 5.77 4.60
C ARG A 49 -10.85 4.65 5.57
N ASP A 50 -11.76 3.81 5.11
CA ASP A 50 -12.46 2.78 5.83
C ASP A 50 -11.77 1.45 5.60
N LEU A 51 -10.80 1.35 4.70
CA LEU A 51 -10.01 0.14 4.57
C LEU A 51 -8.87 0.13 5.59
N VAL A 52 -8.72 -0.99 6.26
CA VAL A 52 -7.61 -1.27 7.18
C VAL A 52 -6.98 -2.60 6.81
N ALA A 53 -5.67 -2.70 7.00
CA ALA A 53 -4.97 -3.93 6.73
C ALA A 53 -5.23 -4.94 7.87
N GLN A 54 -5.43 -6.21 7.51
CA GLN A 54 -5.62 -7.33 8.43
C GLN A 54 -4.65 -8.44 8.07
N VAL A 55 -3.98 -8.99 9.07
CA VAL A 55 -3.06 -10.13 8.94
C VAL A 55 -3.84 -11.43 9.10
N GLU A 56 -3.72 -12.33 8.13
CA GLU A 56 -4.15 -13.73 8.21
C GLU A 56 -3.03 -14.56 8.83
N VAL A 57 -3.14 -14.84 10.13
CA VAL A 57 -2.09 -15.47 10.93
C VAL A 57 -1.65 -16.81 10.36
N SER A 58 -2.59 -17.63 9.86
CA SER A 58 -2.29 -18.96 9.33
C SER A 58 -1.45 -18.95 8.05
N ARG A 59 -1.33 -17.80 7.38
CA ARG A 59 -0.57 -17.65 6.12
C ARG A 59 0.70 -16.83 6.29
N CYS A 60 0.88 -16.15 7.43
CA CYS A 60 1.98 -15.21 7.60
C CYS A 60 3.27 -15.95 7.98
N LEU A 61 4.32 -15.82 7.16
CA LEU A 61 5.65 -16.40 7.44
C LEU A 61 6.17 -16.08 8.84
N ALA A 62 5.97 -14.83 9.30
CA ALA A 62 6.37 -14.39 10.64
C ALA A 62 5.63 -15.14 11.76
N TRP A 63 4.34 -15.41 11.58
CA TRP A 63 3.55 -16.18 12.53
C TRP A 63 3.84 -17.68 12.48
N SER A 64 4.34 -18.18 11.35
CA SER A 64 4.85 -19.55 11.18
C SER A 64 6.26 -19.77 11.76
N GLY A 65 6.88 -18.76 12.37
CA GLY A 65 8.19 -18.86 13.01
C GLY A 65 9.39 -18.49 12.12
N LEU A 66 9.14 -18.03 10.89
CA LEU A 66 10.20 -17.51 10.02
C LEU A 66 10.46 -16.02 10.30
N ILE A 67 11.65 -15.53 9.98
CA ILE A 67 11.96 -14.10 10.10
C ILE A 67 11.45 -13.39 8.83
N CYS A 68 10.34 -12.65 8.95
CA CYS A 68 9.76 -11.87 7.85
C CYS A 68 9.30 -10.50 8.35
N GLN A 69 9.74 -9.43 7.69
CA GLN A 69 9.44 -8.04 8.08
C GLN A 69 8.97 -7.17 6.91
N GLN A 70 8.65 -7.76 5.75
CA GLN A 70 8.39 -7.02 4.51
C GLN A 70 7.24 -6.01 4.64
N CYS A 71 6.13 -6.43 5.26
CA CYS A 71 4.99 -5.55 5.49
C CYS A 71 5.30 -4.37 6.42
N TYR A 72 6.11 -4.61 7.46
CA TYR A 72 6.58 -3.58 8.39
C TYR A 72 7.49 -2.58 7.66
N LEU A 73 8.47 -3.06 6.90
CA LEU A 73 9.39 -2.19 6.15
C LEU A 73 8.67 -1.37 5.07
N ALA A 74 7.62 -1.91 4.46
CA ALA A 74 6.86 -1.21 3.43
C ALA A 74 5.87 -0.17 3.97
N CYS A 75 5.44 -0.28 5.23
CA CYS A 75 4.46 0.65 5.79
C CYS A 75 5.07 2.06 5.96
N PRO A 76 4.43 3.13 5.48
CA PRO A 76 4.89 4.51 5.71
C PRO A 76 4.83 4.96 7.17
N LYS A 77 3.96 4.33 7.97
CA LYS A 77 3.72 4.64 9.38
C LYS A 77 4.23 3.51 10.29
N ARG A 78 5.49 3.11 10.10
CA ARG A 78 6.16 2.11 10.97
C ARG A 78 6.11 2.58 12.42
N GLU A 79 6.04 1.62 13.34
CA GLU A 79 5.90 1.85 14.79
C GLU A 79 4.63 2.59 15.20
N GLN A 80 3.71 2.86 14.26
CA GLN A 80 2.43 3.50 14.55
C GLN A 80 1.28 2.65 14.01
N ALA A 81 1.19 2.48 12.69
CA ALA A 81 0.16 1.67 12.05
C ALA A 81 0.51 0.18 12.04
N ILE A 82 1.81 -0.15 12.01
CA ILE A 82 2.31 -1.53 12.11
C ILE A 82 3.56 -1.56 12.98
N GLU A 83 3.58 -2.51 13.91
CA GLU A 83 4.69 -2.77 14.83
C GLU A 83 5.09 -4.24 14.76
N MET A 84 6.33 -4.56 15.13
CA MET A 84 6.81 -5.93 15.25
C MET A 84 6.87 -6.32 16.73
N ARG A 85 5.89 -7.11 17.21
CA ARG A 85 5.90 -7.69 18.56
C ARG A 85 6.34 -9.14 18.49
N ASP A 86 7.42 -9.50 19.18
CA ASP A 86 8.02 -10.84 19.11
C ASP A 86 8.24 -11.32 17.66
N GLN A 87 8.74 -10.41 16.81
CA GLN A 87 8.94 -10.65 15.37
C GLN A 87 7.65 -10.94 14.57
N LYS A 88 6.47 -10.64 15.11
CA LYS A 88 5.18 -10.76 14.43
C LYS A 88 4.58 -9.39 14.13
N PRO A 89 4.05 -9.16 12.92
CA PRO A 89 3.42 -7.89 12.59
C PRO A 89 2.07 -7.75 13.30
N ILE A 90 1.90 -6.64 14.01
CA ILE A 90 0.63 -6.23 14.63
C ILE A 90 0.19 -4.92 14.00
N ILE A 91 -1.06 -4.86 13.53
CA ILE A 91 -1.60 -3.68 12.83
C ILE A 91 -2.54 -2.91 13.76
N THR A 92 -2.24 -1.64 13.96
CA THR A 92 -3.09 -0.72 14.72
C THR A 92 -4.15 -0.11 13.80
N VAL A 93 -5.36 -0.67 13.87
CA VAL A 93 -6.52 -0.34 13.02
C VAL A 93 -6.84 1.16 13.02
N SER A 94 -6.72 1.85 14.15
CA SER A 94 -7.03 3.29 14.26
C SER A 94 -6.05 4.19 13.52
N ILE A 95 -4.83 3.74 13.27
CA ILE A 95 -3.75 4.52 12.64
C ILE A 95 -3.56 4.14 11.17
N CYS A 96 -3.82 2.87 10.82
CA CYS A 96 -3.83 2.39 9.45
C CYS A 96 -4.77 3.25 8.59
N ASP A 97 -4.26 3.77 7.48
CA ASP A 97 -4.98 4.69 6.58
C ASP A 97 -5.40 4.05 5.26
N GLY A 98 -5.24 2.73 5.13
CA GLY A 98 -5.72 1.99 3.98
C GLY A 98 -4.81 2.03 2.76
N CYS A 99 -3.55 2.48 2.88
CA CYS A 99 -2.65 2.67 1.73
C CYS A 99 -2.20 1.38 1.01
N ALA A 100 -2.49 0.21 1.57
CA ALA A 100 -2.24 -1.13 0.99
C ALA A 100 -0.77 -1.48 0.66
N MET A 101 0.23 -0.65 0.94
CA MET A 101 1.65 -0.95 0.66
C MET A 101 2.15 -2.24 1.35
N CYS A 102 1.59 -2.56 2.52
CA CYS A 102 1.90 -3.81 3.23
C CYS A 102 1.38 -5.06 2.50
N VAL A 103 0.29 -4.95 1.73
CA VAL A 103 -0.25 -6.05 0.90
C VAL A 103 0.73 -6.34 -0.23
N SER A 104 1.09 -5.32 -1.02
CA SER A 104 2.05 -5.47 -2.12
C SER A 104 3.40 -6.02 -1.65
N ALA A 105 3.88 -5.59 -0.48
CA ALA A 105 5.11 -6.13 0.09
C ALA A 105 4.97 -7.56 0.62
N CYS A 106 3.77 -7.99 1.00
CA CYS A 106 3.52 -9.37 1.42
C CYS A 106 3.51 -10.33 0.23
N GLU A 107 2.99 -9.88 -0.92
CA GLU A 107 2.94 -10.62 -2.19
C GLU A 107 4.33 -10.94 -2.76
N THR A 108 5.36 -10.12 -2.47
CA THR A 108 6.72 -10.39 -2.96
C THR A 108 7.41 -11.56 -2.27
N VAL A 109 6.87 -12.01 -1.14
CA VAL A 109 7.44 -13.10 -0.32
C VAL A 109 6.44 -14.22 0.01
N ASN A 110 5.17 -14.08 -0.40
CA ASN A 110 4.15 -15.11 -0.25
C ASN A 110 3.38 -15.29 -1.56
N ASP A 111 3.31 -16.51 -2.07
CA ASP A 111 2.44 -16.85 -3.21
C ASP A 111 0.95 -16.62 -2.87
N LEU A 112 0.59 -16.79 -1.60
CA LEU A 112 -0.72 -16.44 -1.05
C LEU A 112 -0.53 -15.34 0.00
N PRO A 113 -0.81 -14.06 -0.32
CA PRO A 113 -0.55 -12.96 0.59
C PRO A 113 -1.30 -13.13 1.91
N ALA A 114 -0.55 -12.94 2.99
CA ALA A 114 -1.05 -13.05 4.36
C ALA A 114 -1.66 -11.74 4.88
N ILE A 115 -1.68 -10.67 4.08
CA ILE A 115 -2.30 -9.40 4.45
C ILE A 115 -3.32 -9.02 3.39
N ARG A 116 -4.50 -8.60 3.84
CA ARG A 116 -5.59 -8.09 2.98
C ARG A 116 -6.16 -6.79 3.54
N MET A 117 -6.82 -6.02 2.67
CA MET A 117 -7.59 -4.85 3.08
C MET A 117 -9.02 -5.27 3.44
N VAL A 118 -9.52 -4.80 4.57
CA VAL A 118 -10.89 -5.05 5.05
C VAL A 118 -11.56 -3.74 5.45
N SER A 119 -12.89 -3.68 5.35
CA SER A 119 -13.65 -2.53 5.82
C SER A 119 -13.61 -2.42 7.35
N ARG A 120 -13.45 -1.18 7.84
CA ARG A 120 -13.51 -0.77 9.25
C ARG A 120 -14.95 -0.66 9.73
N VAL A 121 -15.93 -0.67 8.82
CA VAL A 121 -17.35 -0.52 9.18
C VAL A 121 -17.71 -1.61 10.20
N PRO A 122 -18.17 -1.22 11.40
CA PRO A 122 -18.55 -2.18 12.42
C PRO A 122 -19.75 -3.00 11.93
N ALA A 123 -19.74 -4.30 12.24
CA ALA A 123 -20.79 -5.25 11.84
C ALA A 123 -22.21 -4.82 12.26
N SER A 124 -22.36 -3.87 13.18
CA SER A 124 -23.63 -3.29 13.60
C SER A 124 -24.30 -2.40 12.55
N ILE A 125 -23.53 -1.77 11.64
CA ILE A 125 -24.08 -0.88 10.60
C ILE A 125 -24.53 -1.69 9.38
N VAL A 126 -23.82 -2.76 9.02
CA VAL A 126 -24.21 -3.65 7.90
C VAL A 126 -25.57 -4.31 8.15
N ASN A 127 -25.84 -4.75 9.39
CA ASN A 127 -27.13 -5.35 9.77
C ASN A 127 -28.30 -4.35 9.80
N ALA A 128 -28.02 -3.04 9.89
CA ALA A 128 -29.05 -2.00 9.83
C ALA A 128 -29.43 -1.69 8.37
N ALA A 129 -28.46 -1.67 7.45
CA ALA A 129 -28.71 -1.41 6.03
C ALA A 129 -29.47 -2.55 5.33
N GLU A 130 -29.25 -3.82 5.72
CA GLU A 130 -30.00 -4.95 5.16
C GLU A 130 -31.49 -4.93 5.54
N LYS A 131 -31.85 -4.30 6.67
CA LYS A 131 -33.25 -4.15 7.09
C LYS A 131 -34.03 -3.09 6.30
N GLU A 132 -33.36 -2.10 5.71
CA GLU A 132 -34.03 -1.03 4.95
C GLU A 132 -34.28 -1.39 3.48
N VAL A 133 -33.64 -2.43 2.95
CA VAL A 133 -33.84 -2.91 1.55
C VAL A 133 -34.98 -3.94 1.43
N THR A 134 -35.51 -4.42 2.56
CA THR A 134 -36.58 -5.44 2.62
C THR A 134 -37.89 -4.94 3.26
N SER A 135 -38.13 -3.63 3.28
CA SER A 135 -39.42 -3.02 3.63
C SER A 135 -40.04 -2.27 2.46
#